data_AF-A0AAU1GT06-F1
#
_entry.id   AF-A0AAU1GT06-F1
#
_cell.length_a   1.000
_cell.length_b   1.000
_cell.length_c   1.000
_cell.angle_alpha   90.00
_cell.angle_beta   90.00
_cell.angle_gamma   90.00
#
_symmetry.space_group_name_H-M   'P 1'
#
loop_
_entity.id
_entity.type
_entity.pdbx_description
1 polymer ?
#
loop_
_entity_poly.entity_id
_entity_poly.type
_entity_poly.pdbx_seq_one_letter_code
_entity_poly.pdbx_strand_id
1 'polypeptide(L)'
;MDGTTQARLDAALGADDIWSALYALAEEAPPDLLAAVEARYGPAAEGERRHLSWLLRCAGERGDPTLLRLLGASEGDSARDLLYAAVQRKLRLPAAELRRLARDLGEVEPLVDAMGLSGDLGFAPLLGDLLDSKTLGGRAALALGRLGAREWTVPVARRLPGTTGLVHVAFTVALELLDDPAAIPHLLSALKTERIPAGDLHHALVALTGRDPLLPVTPPDGDYSVGIRRAWQKRRPARPAAPSTSPVTFESPRHARFTLDEGRGGISIDYDPPHPGSSWPRWDKSLRIGGQPVYRVGSDCDTCETTLSLLGWPTRAAQEGADRLRSALADVAGLAPGILDAAAPLVEQLRSGHYRVHLADLALERVTDPGASWLTRRRALREDYEPYDGEGLDDWPGTDHFQLRDRIPGKSPTYGVLFPSQPLDTLDTDTVARYTAAIAAGRRPAALALAWVRDIYVQAEHPERFLVAVALDGHHKLAAYAAAGVPARLLLLSRAEDNWGPEEGWSTAFNEVLAATAGPVPQA
;
A
#
# COMPACT_ATOMS: atom_id res chain seq x y z
N MET A 1 32.41 -24.14 -21.32
CA MET A 1 32.71 -22.77 -20.85
C MET A 1 32.93 -22.88 -19.37
N ASP A 2 34.11 -22.46 -18.89
CA ASP A 2 34.51 -22.60 -17.50
C ASP A 2 33.52 -21.84 -16.60
N GLY A 3 32.75 -22.59 -15.81
CA GLY A 3 31.62 -22.10 -15.02
C GLY A 3 32.01 -21.32 -13.77
N THR A 4 33.03 -20.45 -13.85
CA THR A 4 33.43 -19.60 -12.73
C THR A 4 32.47 -18.42 -12.61
N THR A 5 32.20 -17.97 -11.38
CA THR A 5 31.35 -16.81 -11.12
C THR A 5 31.85 -15.54 -11.83
N GLN A 6 33.18 -15.41 -11.99
CA GLN A 6 33.79 -14.30 -12.73
C GLN A 6 33.38 -14.31 -14.20
N ALA A 7 33.50 -15.45 -14.89
CA ALA A 7 33.10 -15.55 -16.30
C ALA A 7 31.61 -15.27 -16.51
N ARG A 8 30.78 -15.63 -15.53
CA ARG A 8 29.34 -15.34 -15.53
C ARG A 8 29.06 -13.85 -15.34
N LEU A 9 29.78 -13.19 -14.43
CA LEU A 9 29.68 -11.74 -14.23
C LEU A 9 30.15 -10.99 -15.48
N ASP A 10 31.27 -11.38 -16.07
CA ASP A 10 31.79 -10.79 -17.32
C ASP A 10 30.80 -10.98 -18.48
N ALA A 11 30.18 -12.17 -18.59
CA ALA A 11 29.15 -12.45 -19.59
C ALA A 11 27.89 -11.59 -19.38
N ALA A 12 27.46 -11.39 -18.13
CA ALA A 12 26.31 -10.54 -17.83
C ALA A 12 26.59 -9.07 -18.16
N LEU A 13 27.77 -8.56 -17.80
CA LEU A 13 28.19 -7.19 -18.08
C LEU A 13 28.44 -6.91 -19.57
N GLY A 14 28.70 -7.95 -20.36
CA GLY A 14 28.86 -7.87 -21.82
C GLY A 14 27.61 -8.21 -22.62
N ALA A 15 26.46 -8.47 -21.98
CA ALA A 15 25.22 -8.82 -22.66
C ALA A 15 24.59 -7.60 -23.35
N ASP A 16 23.87 -7.83 -24.46
CA ASP A 16 23.11 -6.79 -25.16
C ASP A 16 22.03 -6.18 -24.25
N ASP A 17 21.39 -7.03 -23.43
CA ASP A 17 20.56 -6.62 -22.30
C ASP A 17 21.25 -6.94 -20.97
N ILE A 18 22.11 -6.00 -20.56
CA ILE A 18 22.87 -6.08 -19.31
C ILE A 18 21.98 -6.20 -18.06
N TRP A 19 20.79 -5.58 -18.05
CA TRP A 19 19.96 -5.55 -16.85
C TRP A 19 19.26 -6.88 -16.63
N SER A 20 18.69 -7.49 -17.68
CA SER A 20 18.09 -8.82 -17.58
C SER A 20 19.14 -9.87 -17.20
N ALA A 21 20.35 -9.78 -17.77
CA ALA A 21 21.43 -10.70 -17.42
C ALA A 21 21.90 -10.56 -15.97
N LEU A 22 22.04 -9.33 -15.47
CA LEU A 22 22.38 -9.08 -14.08
C LEU A 22 21.25 -9.47 -13.11
N TYR A 23 19.99 -9.34 -13.51
CA TYR A 23 18.84 -9.79 -12.73
C TYR A 23 18.87 -11.31 -12.54
N ALA A 24 19.01 -12.06 -13.63
CA ALA A 24 19.15 -13.52 -13.57
C ALA A 24 20.35 -13.94 -12.69
N LEU A 25 21.48 -13.24 -12.80
CA LEU A 25 22.65 -13.51 -11.96
C LEU A 25 22.40 -13.20 -10.47
N ALA A 26 21.64 -12.14 -10.18
CA ALA A 26 21.26 -11.77 -8.81
C ALA A 26 20.30 -12.79 -8.20
N GLU A 27 19.35 -13.31 -8.97
CA GLU A 27 18.41 -14.35 -8.54
C GLU A 27 19.10 -15.68 -8.28
N GLU A 28 19.96 -16.13 -9.20
CA GLU A 28 20.74 -17.35 -9.02
C GLU A 28 21.72 -17.25 -7.85
N ALA A 29 22.27 -16.06 -7.63
CA ALA A 29 23.15 -15.70 -6.53
C ALA A 29 24.27 -16.72 -6.23
N PRO A 30 25.19 -16.97 -7.18
CA PRO A 30 26.26 -17.95 -7.00
C PRO A 30 27.12 -17.62 -5.75
N PRO A 31 27.67 -18.62 -5.06
CA PRO A 31 28.34 -18.45 -3.76
C PRO A 31 29.43 -17.37 -3.72
N ASP A 32 30.18 -17.21 -4.82
CA ASP A 32 31.30 -16.28 -4.92
C ASP A 32 30.95 -14.95 -5.62
N LEU A 33 29.65 -14.67 -5.85
CA LEU A 33 29.21 -13.49 -6.62
C LEU A 33 29.74 -12.20 -6.01
N LEU A 34 29.60 -12.05 -4.70
CA LEU A 34 29.97 -10.83 -4.00
C LEU A 34 31.49 -10.61 -3.99
N ALA A 35 32.27 -11.68 -3.92
CA ALA A 35 33.72 -11.62 -4.01
C ALA A 35 34.17 -11.22 -5.43
N ALA A 36 33.52 -11.76 -6.46
CA ALA A 36 33.77 -11.37 -7.85
C ALA A 36 33.42 -9.90 -8.09
N VAL A 37 32.27 -9.43 -7.58
CA VAL A 37 31.87 -8.02 -7.66
C VAL A 37 32.88 -7.11 -6.96
N GLU A 38 33.31 -7.45 -5.74
CA GLU A 38 34.28 -6.67 -4.97
C GLU A 38 35.64 -6.57 -5.68
N ALA A 39 36.14 -7.69 -6.20
CA ALA A 39 37.39 -7.74 -6.96
C ALA A 39 37.31 -6.92 -8.27
N ARG A 40 36.14 -6.88 -8.91
CA ARG A 40 35.91 -6.17 -10.17
C ARG A 40 35.67 -4.67 -9.98
N TYR A 41 35.14 -4.25 -8.84
CA TYR A 41 34.68 -2.88 -8.63
C TYR A 41 35.78 -1.82 -8.79
N GLY A 42 36.95 -2.07 -8.19
CA GLY A 42 38.10 -1.15 -8.25
C GLY A 42 38.58 -0.85 -9.69
N PRO A 43 38.91 -1.86 -10.51
CA PRO A 43 39.36 -1.64 -11.89
C PRO A 43 38.23 -1.30 -12.88
N ALA A 44 36.96 -1.48 -12.51
CA ALA A 44 35.82 -1.22 -13.38
C ALA A 44 35.71 0.27 -13.78
N ALA A 45 35.24 0.51 -15.00
CA ALA A 45 34.88 1.84 -15.49
C ALA A 45 33.63 2.37 -14.74
N GLU A 46 33.40 3.68 -14.78
CA GLU A 46 32.29 4.33 -14.07
C GLU A 46 30.92 3.70 -14.38
N GLY A 47 30.59 3.53 -15.67
CA GLY A 47 29.34 2.89 -16.10
C GLY A 47 29.21 1.46 -15.57
N GLU A 48 30.29 0.70 -15.49
CA GLU A 48 30.30 -0.67 -14.97
C GLU A 48 30.10 -0.69 -13.44
N ARG A 49 30.72 0.25 -12.69
CA ARG A 49 30.54 0.37 -11.24
C ARG A 49 29.08 0.64 -10.85
N ARG A 50 28.33 1.37 -11.68
CA ARG A 50 26.89 1.58 -11.48
C ARG A 50 26.11 0.26 -11.52
N HIS A 51 26.41 -0.60 -12.50
CA HIS A 51 25.81 -1.93 -12.62
C HIS A 51 26.20 -2.84 -11.44
N LEU A 52 27.46 -2.80 -11.02
CA LEU A 52 27.93 -3.55 -9.86
C LEU A 52 27.27 -3.09 -8.55
N SER A 53 27.08 -1.77 -8.38
CA SER A 53 26.35 -1.20 -7.23
C SER A 53 24.88 -1.65 -7.20
N TRP A 54 24.25 -1.70 -8.37
CA TRP A 54 22.90 -2.25 -8.52
C TRP A 54 22.85 -3.73 -8.14
N LEU A 55 23.83 -4.52 -8.56
CA LEU A 55 23.89 -5.95 -8.26
C LEU A 55 24.06 -6.21 -6.75
N LEU A 56 24.90 -5.41 -6.07
CA LEU A 56 25.03 -5.43 -4.61
C LEU A 56 23.70 -5.11 -3.90
N ARG A 57 22.93 -4.15 -4.44
CA ARG A 57 21.60 -3.83 -3.93
C ARG A 57 20.63 -5.00 -4.10
N CYS A 58 20.62 -5.65 -5.26
CA CYS A 58 19.75 -6.80 -5.52
C CYS A 58 20.11 -8.04 -4.68
N ALA A 59 21.40 -8.19 -4.33
CA ALA A 59 21.85 -9.26 -3.44
C ALA A 59 21.31 -9.16 -2.00
N GLY A 60 20.69 -8.04 -1.63
CA GLY A 60 20.00 -7.85 -0.35
C GLY A 60 20.97 -7.91 0.84
N GLU A 61 20.55 -8.55 1.93
CA GLU A 61 21.32 -8.63 3.18
C GLU A 61 22.70 -9.28 2.99
N ARG A 62 22.83 -10.18 2.01
CA ARG A 62 24.12 -10.80 1.67
C ARG A 62 25.10 -9.78 1.09
N GLY A 63 24.61 -8.82 0.30
CA GLY A 63 25.43 -7.79 -0.36
C GLY A 63 25.81 -6.63 0.55
N ASP A 64 25.04 -6.38 1.61
CA ASP A 64 25.21 -5.21 2.49
C ASP A 64 26.64 -5.07 3.07
N PRO A 65 27.33 -6.12 3.56
CA PRO A 65 28.72 -6.00 4.04
C PRO A 65 29.71 -5.57 2.96
N THR A 66 29.58 -6.10 1.74
CA THR A 66 30.45 -5.75 0.61
C THR A 66 30.18 -4.32 0.13
N LEU A 67 28.90 -3.94 0.06
CA LEU A 67 28.47 -2.58 -0.26
C LEU A 67 29.09 -1.56 0.70
N LEU A 68 29.05 -1.81 2.01
CA LEU A 68 29.60 -0.91 3.02
C LEU A 68 31.13 -0.82 2.96
N ARG A 69 31.85 -1.93 2.70
CA ARG A 69 33.30 -1.91 2.51
C ARG A 69 33.69 -1.06 1.30
N LEU A 70 33.04 -1.27 0.16
CA LEU A 70 33.30 -0.51 -1.05
C LEU A 70 32.96 0.98 -0.88
N LEU A 71 31.88 1.30 -0.16
CA LEU A 71 31.50 2.68 0.13
C LEU A 71 32.60 3.41 0.93
N GLY A 72 33.14 2.76 1.96
CA GLY A 72 34.22 3.32 2.79
C GLY A 72 35.55 3.52 2.04
N ALA A 73 35.75 2.80 0.93
CA ALA A 73 36.94 2.88 0.09
C ALA A 73 36.76 3.76 -1.17
N SER A 74 35.54 4.26 -1.43
CA SER A 74 35.21 5.04 -2.62
C SER A 74 35.12 6.54 -2.35
N GLU A 75 35.30 7.31 -3.42
CA GLU A 75 35.15 8.78 -3.47
C GLU A 75 34.34 9.19 -4.72
N GLY A 76 33.84 10.42 -4.74
CA GLY A 76 33.14 11.00 -5.90
C GLY A 76 31.92 10.20 -6.35
N ASP A 77 31.70 10.09 -7.67
CA ASP A 77 30.51 9.44 -8.22
C ASP A 77 30.37 7.96 -7.85
N SER A 78 31.48 7.25 -7.66
CA SER A 78 31.45 5.87 -7.16
C SER A 78 30.93 5.77 -5.72
N ALA A 79 31.32 6.70 -4.85
CA ALA A 79 30.77 6.76 -3.50
C ALA A 79 29.30 7.18 -3.52
N ARG A 80 28.90 8.07 -4.44
CA ARG A 80 27.51 8.50 -4.61
C ARG A 80 26.59 7.33 -4.99
N ASP A 81 26.98 6.49 -5.95
CA ASP A 81 26.20 5.34 -6.38
C ASP A 81 26.05 4.27 -5.29
N LEU A 82 27.15 3.98 -4.58
CA LEU A 82 27.13 3.05 -3.43
C LEU A 82 26.29 3.60 -2.27
N LEU A 83 26.36 4.91 -2.01
CA LEU A 83 25.53 5.58 -1.01
C LEU A 83 24.05 5.52 -1.39
N TYR A 84 23.73 5.74 -2.67
CA TYR A 84 22.37 5.59 -3.17
C TYR A 84 21.85 4.16 -2.98
N ALA A 85 22.67 3.15 -3.32
CA ALA A 85 22.33 1.74 -3.06
C ALA A 85 22.11 1.46 -1.56
N ALA A 86 22.97 1.99 -0.69
CA ALA A 86 22.83 1.84 0.77
C ALA A 86 21.55 2.49 1.32
N VAL A 87 21.18 3.67 0.82
CA VAL A 87 19.92 4.36 1.16
C VAL A 87 18.70 3.56 0.72
N GLN A 88 18.72 3.01 -0.50
CA GLN A 88 17.64 2.17 -1.01
C GLN A 88 17.48 0.89 -0.18
N ARG A 89 18.59 0.37 0.36
CA ARG A 89 18.64 -0.75 1.32
C ARG A 89 18.31 -0.34 2.76
N LYS A 90 18.07 0.95 3.02
CA LYS A 90 17.78 1.54 4.34
C LYS A 90 18.89 1.28 5.38
N LEU A 91 20.14 1.18 4.93
CA LEU A 91 21.27 0.89 5.81
C LEU A 91 21.62 2.10 6.67
N ARG A 92 21.92 1.85 7.95
CA ARG A 92 22.43 2.87 8.87
C ARG A 92 23.93 2.98 8.73
N LEU A 93 24.41 4.16 8.32
CA LEU A 93 25.82 4.45 8.20
C LEU A 93 26.37 5.13 9.46
N PRO A 94 27.62 4.83 9.88
CA PRO A 94 28.25 5.54 10.98
C PRO A 94 28.35 7.05 10.70
N ALA A 95 28.13 7.87 11.71
CA ALA A 95 28.15 9.32 11.55
C ALA A 95 29.51 9.87 11.08
N ALA A 96 30.63 9.23 11.46
CA ALA A 96 31.96 9.61 10.96
C ALA A 96 32.07 9.43 9.45
N GLU A 97 31.48 8.36 8.92
CA GLU A 97 31.47 8.04 7.49
C GLU A 97 30.60 9.04 6.72
N LEU A 98 29.40 9.35 7.24
CA LEU A 98 28.53 10.37 6.66
C LEU A 98 29.18 11.76 6.64
N ARG A 99 29.93 12.13 7.69
CA ARG A 99 30.69 13.40 7.71
C ARG A 99 31.85 13.38 6.72
N ARG A 100 32.47 12.23 6.45
CA ARG A 100 33.49 12.07 5.39
C ARG A 100 32.84 12.29 4.03
N LEU A 101 31.75 11.56 3.74
CA LEU A 101 31.00 11.67 2.50
C LEU A 101 30.44 13.07 2.26
N ALA A 102 30.03 13.78 3.32
CA ALA A 102 29.60 15.17 3.21
C ALA A 102 30.71 16.13 2.74
N ARG A 103 31.97 15.88 3.15
CA ARG A 103 33.11 16.67 2.67
C ARG A 103 33.50 16.33 1.23
N ASP A 104 33.29 15.09 0.82
CA ASP A 104 33.64 14.59 -0.51
C ASP A 104 32.58 14.95 -1.56
N LEU A 105 31.32 14.61 -1.31
CA LEU A 105 30.23 14.73 -2.28
C LEU A 105 29.50 16.08 -2.22
N GLY A 106 29.66 16.82 -1.12
CA GLY A 106 28.81 17.97 -0.81
C GLY A 106 27.35 17.56 -0.55
N GLU A 107 26.43 18.50 -0.74
CA GLU A 107 25.00 18.32 -0.47
C GLU A 107 24.31 17.62 -1.64
N VAL A 108 24.37 16.28 -1.65
CA VAL A 108 23.69 15.44 -2.64
C VAL A 108 22.50 14.71 -2.02
N GLU A 109 21.47 14.44 -2.83
CA GLU A 109 20.25 13.74 -2.42
C GLU A 109 20.47 12.47 -1.56
N PRO A 110 21.30 11.48 -1.99
CA PRO A 110 21.48 10.26 -1.20
C PRO A 110 22.17 10.52 0.15
N LEU A 111 22.97 11.58 0.27
CA LEU A 111 23.58 11.94 1.55
C LEU A 111 22.54 12.49 2.53
N VAL A 112 21.62 13.34 2.06
CA VAL A 112 20.52 13.88 2.88
C VAL A 112 19.66 12.75 3.45
N ASP A 113 19.29 11.78 2.61
CA ASP A 113 18.52 10.62 3.08
C ASP A 113 19.32 9.75 4.06
N ALA A 114 20.61 9.52 3.79
CA ALA A 114 21.46 8.71 4.66
C ALA A 114 21.66 9.34 6.04
N MET A 115 21.76 10.68 6.11
CA MET A 115 21.76 11.43 7.37
C MET A 115 20.45 11.20 8.15
N GLY A 116 19.30 11.25 7.47
CA GLY A 116 18.00 10.96 8.10
C GLY A 116 17.86 9.52 8.61
N LEU A 117 18.56 8.56 8.01
CA LEU A 117 18.58 7.15 8.43
C LEU A 117 19.60 6.84 9.55
N SER A 118 20.56 7.73 9.79
CA SER A 118 21.70 7.48 10.68
C SER A 118 21.33 7.26 12.15
N GLY A 119 20.25 7.90 12.61
CA GLY A 119 19.90 7.99 14.04
C GLY A 119 20.77 8.96 14.84
N ASP A 120 21.72 9.68 14.24
CA ASP A 120 22.53 10.70 14.90
C ASP A 120 21.88 12.09 14.77
N LEU A 121 21.21 12.55 15.84
CA LEU A 121 20.58 13.87 15.92
C LEU A 121 21.57 15.03 15.68
N GLY A 122 22.88 14.79 15.76
CA GLY A 122 23.91 15.77 15.39
C GLY A 122 23.85 16.21 13.91
N PHE A 123 23.14 15.50 13.04
CA PHE A 123 22.88 15.95 11.66
C PHE A 123 21.69 16.91 11.52
N ALA A 124 20.85 17.07 12.55
CA ALA A 124 19.64 17.89 12.45
C ALA A 124 19.93 19.36 12.08
N PRO A 125 20.97 20.04 12.60
CA PRO A 125 21.31 21.39 12.15
C PRO A 125 21.64 21.48 10.66
N LEU A 126 22.46 20.55 10.15
CA LEU A 126 22.85 20.52 8.74
C LEU A 126 21.63 20.27 7.83
N LEU A 127 20.76 19.34 8.20
CA LEU A 127 19.51 19.11 7.48
C LEU A 127 18.56 20.32 7.56
N GLY A 128 18.56 21.01 8.70
CA GLY A 128 17.80 22.22 8.92
C GLY A 128 18.19 23.38 8.00
N ASP A 129 19.49 23.56 7.76
CA ASP A 129 20.02 24.58 6.84
C ASP A 129 19.56 24.34 5.39
N LEU A 130 19.23 23.09 5.03
CA LEU A 130 18.75 22.71 3.70
C LEU A 130 17.25 22.95 3.48
N LEU A 131 16.49 23.31 4.51
CA LEU A 131 15.02 23.43 4.39
C LEU A 131 14.56 24.48 3.37
N ASP A 132 15.38 25.51 3.12
CA ASP A 132 15.09 26.55 2.13
C ASP A 132 15.66 26.25 0.73
N SER A 133 16.32 25.09 0.57
CA SER A 133 16.83 24.65 -0.73
C SER A 133 15.69 24.33 -1.69
N LYS A 134 15.76 24.89 -2.90
CA LYS A 134 14.79 24.61 -3.97
C LYS A 134 14.80 23.16 -4.44
N THR A 135 15.93 22.49 -4.32
CA THR A 135 16.12 21.11 -4.79
C THR A 135 16.09 20.09 -3.65
N LEU A 136 16.59 20.46 -2.47
CA LEU A 136 16.75 19.52 -1.35
C LEU A 136 15.77 19.76 -0.20
N GLY A 137 15.04 20.88 -0.15
CA GLY A 137 14.24 21.26 1.02
C GLY A 137 13.21 20.21 1.44
N GLY A 138 12.47 19.64 0.48
CA GLY A 138 11.53 18.56 0.76
C GLY A 138 12.22 17.28 1.27
N ARG A 139 13.36 16.92 0.68
CA ARG A 139 14.13 15.72 1.09
C ARG A 139 14.76 15.92 2.48
N ALA A 140 15.23 17.13 2.78
CA ALA A 140 15.75 17.51 4.09
C ALA A 140 14.67 17.47 5.18
N ALA A 141 13.46 17.96 4.89
CA ALA A 141 12.32 17.84 5.80
C ALA A 141 12.02 16.37 6.11
N LEU A 142 11.93 15.51 5.09
CA LEU A 142 11.73 14.06 5.29
C LEU A 142 12.86 13.42 6.10
N ALA A 143 14.11 13.82 5.86
CA ALA A 143 15.26 13.33 6.62
C ALA A 143 15.19 13.73 8.10
N LEU A 144 14.80 14.97 8.42
CA LEU A 144 14.55 15.42 9.80
C LEU A 144 13.42 14.60 10.46
N GLY A 145 12.36 14.32 9.72
CA GLY A 145 11.26 13.45 10.15
C GLY A 145 11.73 12.04 10.50
N ARG A 146 12.48 11.39 9.61
CA ARG A 146 13.05 10.05 9.85
C ARG A 146 14.04 10.01 11.01
N LEU A 147 14.78 11.10 11.21
CA LEU A 147 15.73 11.25 12.31
C LEU A 147 15.03 11.43 13.67
N GLY A 148 13.75 11.84 13.67
CA GLY A 148 12.98 12.13 14.88
C GLY A 148 13.39 13.45 15.55
N ALA A 149 13.89 14.42 14.78
CA ALA A 149 14.42 15.69 15.28
C ALA A 149 13.29 16.69 15.62
N ARG A 150 12.53 16.40 16.69
CA ARG A 150 11.32 17.16 17.10
C ARG A 150 11.56 18.64 17.35
N GLU A 151 12.79 19.06 17.66
CA GLU A 151 13.13 20.48 17.74
C GLU A 151 12.93 21.24 16.40
N TRP A 152 12.84 20.51 15.28
CA TRP A 152 12.59 21.05 13.95
C TRP A 152 11.11 21.07 13.54
N THR A 153 10.18 20.60 14.37
CA THR A 153 8.74 20.60 14.05
C THR A 153 8.24 21.98 13.62
N VAL A 154 8.51 23.01 14.43
CA VAL A 154 8.07 24.38 14.13
C VAL A 154 8.81 24.98 12.91
N PRO A 155 10.15 24.87 12.80
CA PRO A 155 10.88 25.25 11.59
C PRO A 155 10.34 24.63 10.29
N VAL A 156 10.03 23.33 10.29
CA VAL A 156 9.43 22.63 9.14
C VAL A 156 8.04 23.19 8.88
N ALA A 157 7.18 23.29 9.90
CA ALA A 157 5.79 23.72 9.74
C ALA A 157 5.64 25.16 9.23
N ARG A 158 6.58 26.06 9.56
CA ARG A 158 6.58 27.45 9.07
C ARG A 158 6.76 27.59 7.56
N ARG A 159 7.24 26.55 6.88
CA ARG A 159 7.50 26.56 5.44
C ARG A 159 6.32 26.09 4.59
N LEU A 160 5.30 25.47 5.19
CA LEU A 160 4.09 25.02 4.48
C LEU A 160 3.49 26.11 3.56
N PRO A 161 3.26 27.36 4.02
CA PRO A 161 2.58 28.37 3.19
C PRO A 161 3.34 28.81 1.94
N GLY A 162 4.65 28.52 1.86
CA GLY A 162 5.51 28.86 0.73
C GLY A 162 5.78 27.70 -0.23
N THR A 163 5.20 26.52 0.02
CA THR A 163 5.48 25.29 -0.75
C THR A 163 4.24 24.81 -1.50
N THR A 164 4.45 24.14 -2.62
CA THR A 164 3.38 23.53 -3.44
C THR A 164 3.83 22.18 -4.00
N GLY A 165 2.90 21.43 -4.60
CA GLY A 165 3.19 20.14 -5.22
C GLY A 165 3.87 19.15 -4.26
N LEU A 166 4.77 18.32 -4.79
CA LEU A 166 5.47 17.30 -4.01
C LEU A 166 6.31 17.86 -2.86
N VAL A 167 6.79 19.11 -2.96
CA VAL A 167 7.52 19.74 -1.85
C VAL A 167 6.58 19.97 -0.68
N HIS A 168 5.38 20.50 -0.91
CA HIS A 168 4.39 20.66 0.15
C HIS A 168 4.03 19.31 0.81
N VAL A 169 3.86 18.26 0.00
CA VAL A 169 3.62 16.89 0.51
C VAL A 169 4.78 16.44 1.39
N ALA A 170 6.03 16.65 0.96
CA ALA A 170 7.21 16.25 1.72
C ALA A 170 7.29 16.94 3.09
N PHE A 171 7.01 18.24 3.16
CA PHE A 171 6.95 18.97 4.42
C PHE A 171 5.81 18.48 5.33
N THR A 172 4.65 18.17 4.75
CA THR A 172 3.51 17.64 5.52
C THR A 172 3.79 16.25 6.08
N VAL A 173 4.36 15.36 5.27
CA VAL A 173 4.78 14.01 5.68
C VAL A 173 5.91 14.07 6.71
N ALA A 174 6.84 15.02 6.60
CA ALA A 174 7.88 15.22 7.61
C ALA A 174 7.28 15.53 9.00
N LEU A 175 6.25 16.39 9.07
CA LEU A 175 5.57 16.72 10.33
C LEU A 175 4.85 15.51 10.93
N GLU A 176 4.29 14.64 10.09
CA GLU A 176 3.72 13.37 10.52
C GLU A 176 4.79 12.44 11.09
N LEU A 177 5.93 12.29 10.41
CA LEU A 177 7.05 11.45 10.86
C LEU A 177 7.70 11.93 12.16
N LEU A 178 7.78 13.25 12.38
CA LEU A 178 8.26 13.82 13.64
C LEU A 178 7.39 13.42 14.83
N ASP A 179 6.12 13.06 14.57
CA ASP A 179 5.14 12.61 15.57
C ASP A 179 5.07 13.60 16.75
N ASP A 180 5.02 14.90 16.44
CA ASP A 180 5.04 15.98 17.42
C ASP A 180 3.72 16.78 17.35
N PRO A 181 2.89 16.74 18.41
CA PRO A 181 1.65 17.53 18.50
C PRO A 181 1.85 19.04 18.29
N ALA A 182 3.06 19.58 18.44
CA ALA A 182 3.37 20.97 18.13
C ALA A 182 3.11 21.35 16.65
N ALA A 183 3.03 20.37 15.73
CA ALA A 183 2.67 20.60 14.33
C ALA A 183 1.18 20.92 14.14
N ILE A 184 0.29 20.46 15.03
CA ILE A 184 -1.17 20.51 14.85
C ILE A 184 -1.70 21.93 14.60
N PRO A 185 -1.32 22.97 15.38
CA PRO A 185 -1.80 24.34 15.13
C PRO A 185 -1.38 24.88 13.77
N HIS A 186 -0.19 24.49 13.28
CA HIS A 186 0.32 24.90 11.98
C HIS A 186 -0.41 24.19 10.84
N LEU A 187 -0.62 22.88 10.94
CA LEU A 187 -1.39 22.11 9.97
C LEU A 187 -2.85 22.60 9.88
N LEU A 188 -3.48 22.89 11.02
CA LEU A 188 -4.82 23.49 11.05
C LEU A 188 -4.86 24.91 10.46
N SER A 189 -3.78 25.67 10.59
CA SER A 189 -3.64 26.99 9.97
C SER A 189 -3.52 26.85 8.45
N ALA A 190 -2.56 26.04 7.98
CA ALA A 190 -2.33 25.73 6.57
C ALA A 190 -3.63 25.28 5.88
N LEU A 191 -4.36 24.36 6.53
CA LEU A 191 -5.63 23.84 6.02
C LEU A 191 -6.67 24.95 5.76
N LYS A 192 -6.69 26.01 6.60
CA LYS A 192 -7.63 27.13 6.46
C LYS A 192 -7.18 28.14 5.41
N THR A 193 -5.88 28.41 5.31
CA THR A 193 -5.35 29.55 4.55
C THR A 193 -4.90 29.18 3.15
N GLU A 194 -4.53 27.92 2.92
CA GLU A 194 -3.90 27.51 1.67
C GLU A 194 -4.92 26.94 0.67
N ARG A 195 -4.73 27.31 -0.60
CA ARG A 195 -5.53 26.83 -1.75
C ARG A 195 -4.93 25.58 -2.40
N ILE A 196 -4.24 24.77 -1.61
CA ILE A 196 -3.68 23.49 -2.05
C ILE A 196 -4.69 22.35 -1.77
N PRO A 197 -4.48 21.16 -2.39
CA PRO A 197 -5.20 19.96 -2.00
C PRO A 197 -5.05 19.68 -0.50
N ALA A 198 -6.17 19.47 0.20
CA ALA A 198 -6.18 19.32 1.65
C ALA A 198 -5.92 17.88 2.13
N GLY A 199 -5.77 16.92 1.21
CA GLY A 199 -5.66 15.49 1.52
C GLY A 199 -4.48 15.16 2.44
N ASP A 200 -3.29 15.66 2.12
CA ASP A 200 -2.09 15.40 2.93
C ASP A 200 -2.16 16.04 4.31
N LEU A 201 -2.68 17.28 4.38
CA LEU A 201 -2.88 17.97 5.65
C LEU A 201 -3.91 17.23 6.52
N HIS A 202 -4.99 16.74 5.92
CA HIS A 202 -5.96 15.88 6.60
C HIS A 202 -5.28 14.63 7.13
N HIS A 203 -4.53 13.89 6.31
CA HIS A 203 -3.84 12.69 6.73
C HIS A 203 -2.90 12.93 7.91
N ALA A 204 -2.03 13.95 7.83
CA ALA A 204 -1.12 14.31 8.91
C ALA A 204 -1.87 14.69 10.20
N LEU A 205 -2.98 15.42 10.09
CA LEU A 205 -3.82 15.72 11.24
C LEU A 205 -4.48 14.46 11.84
N VAL A 206 -4.96 13.53 11.01
CA VAL A 206 -5.51 12.25 11.49
C VAL A 206 -4.45 11.48 12.25
N ALA A 207 -3.25 11.33 11.69
CA ALA A 207 -2.13 10.64 12.31
C ALA A 207 -1.73 11.26 13.66
N LEU A 208 -1.52 12.58 13.71
CA LEU A 208 -1.06 13.28 14.92
C LEU A 208 -2.12 13.43 16.01
N THR A 209 -3.40 13.42 15.65
CA THR A 209 -4.50 13.60 16.62
C THR A 209 -5.18 12.29 17.00
N GLY A 210 -4.95 11.22 16.23
CA GLY A 210 -5.72 9.98 16.31
C GLY A 210 -7.21 10.17 15.97
N ARG A 211 -7.57 11.26 15.27
CA ARG A 211 -8.97 11.56 14.92
C ARG A 211 -9.18 11.66 13.44
N ASP A 212 -10.11 10.84 12.96
CA ASP A 212 -10.59 10.88 11.59
C ASP A 212 -12.00 11.50 11.57
N PRO A 213 -12.17 12.78 11.20
CA PRO A 213 -13.49 13.37 11.16
C PRO A 213 -14.29 12.82 9.97
N LEU A 214 -15.55 12.44 10.20
CA LEU A 214 -16.47 12.10 9.10
C LEU A 214 -16.57 13.26 8.08
N LEU A 215 -16.23 12.96 6.84
CA LEU A 215 -16.29 13.90 5.72
C LEU A 215 -17.71 13.93 5.11
N PRO A 216 -18.08 14.88 4.24
CA PRO A 216 -19.34 14.77 3.52
C PRO A 216 -19.25 13.71 2.40
N VAL A 217 -20.30 12.90 2.20
CA VAL A 217 -20.43 11.90 1.10
C VAL A 217 -20.13 12.49 -0.28
N THR A 218 -20.58 13.73 -0.48
CA THR A 218 -20.33 14.51 -1.69
C THR A 218 -19.93 15.90 -1.24
N PRO A 219 -18.68 16.32 -1.45
CA PRO A 219 -18.28 17.67 -1.09
C PRO A 219 -19.11 18.69 -1.91
N PRO A 220 -19.40 19.87 -1.35
CA PRO A 220 -19.99 20.98 -2.11
C PRO A 220 -19.14 21.25 -3.35
N ASP A 221 -19.77 21.33 -4.51
CA ASP A 221 -19.14 21.63 -5.80
C ASP A 221 -18.11 20.58 -6.29
N GLY A 222 -18.04 19.40 -5.67
CA GLY A 222 -17.08 18.35 -6.03
C GLY A 222 -15.68 18.53 -5.42
N ASP A 223 -15.39 19.65 -4.74
CA ASP A 223 -14.06 19.90 -4.15
C ASP A 223 -13.92 19.24 -2.77
N TYR A 224 -13.26 18.08 -2.75
CA TYR A 224 -12.95 17.33 -1.54
C TYR A 224 -12.22 18.15 -0.47
N SER A 225 -11.37 19.10 -0.89
CA SER A 225 -10.63 19.94 0.04
C SER A 225 -11.55 20.88 0.82
N VAL A 226 -12.66 21.34 0.22
CA VAL A 226 -13.70 22.10 0.94
C VAL A 226 -14.37 21.23 2.00
N GLY A 227 -14.66 19.97 1.69
CA GLY A 227 -15.23 19.00 2.64
C GLY A 227 -14.33 18.81 3.87
N ILE A 228 -13.04 18.53 3.63
CA ILE A 228 -12.02 18.40 4.68
C ILE A 228 -11.95 19.65 5.56
N ARG A 229 -11.83 20.84 4.94
CA ARG A 229 -11.71 22.11 5.67
C ARG A 229 -12.91 22.33 6.59
N ARG A 230 -14.13 22.08 6.11
CA ARG A 230 -15.36 22.20 6.90
C ARG A 230 -15.41 21.19 8.05
N ALA A 231 -14.96 19.96 7.82
CA ALA A 231 -14.94 18.91 8.85
C ALA A 231 -14.01 19.31 10.02
N TRP A 232 -12.80 19.79 9.71
CA TRP A 232 -11.84 20.24 10.73
C TRP A 232 -12.24 21.55 11.42
N GLN A 233 -12.91 22.48 10.74
CA GLN A 233 -13.40 23.73 11.35
C GLN A 233 -14.44 23.49 12.46
N LYS A 234 -15.27 22.44 12.33
CA LYS A 234 -16.33 22.13 13.30
C LYS A 234 -15.81 21.43 14.57
N ARG A 235 -14.58 20.90 14.55
CA ARG A 235 -14.04 20.07 15.63
C ARG A 235 -13.20 20.89 16.61
N ARG A 236 -13.35 20.59 17.90
CA ARG A 236 -12.41 21.03 18.94
C ARG A 236 -11.33 19.95 19.15
N PRO A 237 -10.04 20.28 19.19
CA PRO A 237 -8.96 19.29 19.30
C PRO A 237 -8.92 18.45 20.59
N ALA A 238 -9.76 18.71 21.60
CA ALA A 238 -9.39 18.39 23.00
C ALA A 238 -9.87 17.06 23.63
N ARG A 239 -10.61 16.15 22.97
CA ARG A 239 -10.79 14.77 23.48
C ARG A 239 -11.21 13.73 22.42
N PRO A 240 -10.55 12.56 22.32
CA PRO A 240 -11.01 11.48 21.44
C PRO A 240 -12.43 11.08 21.83
N ALA A 241 -13.32 11.06 20.85
CA ALA A 241 -14.68 10.59 21.02
C ALA A 241 -14.73 9.06 20.82
N ALA A 242 -15.70 8.40 21.44
CA ALA A 242 -15.94 7.00 21.16
C ALA A 242 -16.46 6.84 19.71
N PRO A 243 -16.11 5.75 19.01
CA PRO A 243 -16.71 5.45 17.72
C PRO A 243 -18.23 5.46 17.82
N SER A 244 -18.88 6.02 16.81
CA SER A 244 -20.35 6.05 16.75
C SER A 244 -20.82 5.70 15.36
N THR A 245 -21.72 4.72 15.30
CA THR A 245 -22.38 4.31 14.05
C THR A 245 -23.75 4.96 13.96
N SER A 246 -24.10 5.51 12.80
CA SER A 246 -25.49 5.89 12.54
C SER A 246 -26.40 4.65 12.58
N PRO A 247 -27.72 4.82 12.76
CA PRO A 247 -28.65 3.76 12.47
C PRO A 247 -28.43 3.21 11.06
N VAL A 248 -28.40 1.88 10.94
CA VAL A 248 -28.25 1.21 9.65
C VAL A 248 -29.52 1.43 8.84
N THR A 249 -29.36 1.89 7.61
CA THR A 249 -30.44 1.95 6.63
C THR A 249 -30.36 0.74 5.72
N PHE A 250 -31.35 -0.15 5.79
CA PHE A 250 -31.50 -1.27 4.86
C PHE A 250 -32.23 -0.80 3.63
N GLU A 251 -31.58 -0.86 2.47
CA GLU A 251 -32.15 -0.46 1.19
C GLU A 251 -32.79 -1.65 0.47
N SER A 252 -32.28 -2.86 0.75
CA SER A 252 -32.86 -4.13 0.30
C SER A 252 -32.35 -5.27 1.20
N PRO A 253 -32.84 -6.51 1.02
CA PRO A 253 -32.26 -7.68 1.69
C PRO A 253 -30.78 -7.94 1.34
N ARG A 254 -30.21 -7.25 0.35
CA ARG A 254 -28.80 -7.40 -0.04
C ARG A 254 -27.98 -6.14 0.16
N HIS A 255 -28.59 -5.00 0.48
CA HIS A 255 -27.93 -3.71 0.56
C HIS A 255 -28.30 -2.96 1.83
N ALA A 256 -27.28 -2.49 2.54
CA ALA A 256 -27.45 -1.59 3.66
C ALA A 256 -26.34 -0.53 3.66
N ARG A 257 -26.58 0.58 4.35
CA ARG A 257 -25.59 1.64 4.55
C ARG A 257 -25.63 2.19 5.97
N PHE A 258 -24.49 2.67 6.42
CA PHE A 258 -24.34 3.39 7.68
C PHE A 258 -23.14 4.34 7.59
N THR A 259 -23.05 5.27 8.53
CA THR A 259 -21.84 6.09 8.71
C THR A 259 -21.15 5.68 10.00
N LEU A 260 -19.82 5.63 9.97
CA LEU A 260 -19.00 5.50 11.16
C LEU A 260 -18.30 6.84 11.39
N ASP A 261 -18.55 7.48 12.53
CA ASP A 261 -17.81 8.65 12.98
C ASP A 261 -16.87 8.25 14.11
N GLU A 262 -15.69 8.87 14.14
CA GLU A 262 -14.61 8.59 15.10
C GLU A 262 -14.24 7.10 15.15
N GLY A 263 -14.23 6.45 13.98
CA GLY A 263 -13.74 5.08 13.82
C GLY A 263 -12.27 4.98 14.24
N ARG A 264 -11.88 3.86 14.85
CA ARG A 264 -10.54 3.73 15.46
C ARG A 264 -9.42 3.64 14.43
N GLY A 265 -9.73 3.32 13.16
CA GLY A 265 -8.74 3.15 12.11
C GLY A 265 -7.74 2.00 12.37
N GLY A 266 -8.09 1.06 13.26
CA GLY A 266 -7.33 -0.17 13.49
C GLY A 266 -7.32 -1.09 12.28
N ILE A 267 -8.27 -0.95 11.36
CA ILE A 267 -8.27 -1.56 10.03
C ILE A 267 -8.45 -0.43 8.99
N SER A 268 -7.46 -0.25 8.11
CA SER A 268 -7.43 0.87 7.16
C SER A 268 -6.60 0.55 5.93
N ILE A 269 -6.95 1.13 4.79
CA ILE A 269 -6.00 1.31 3.69
C ILE A 269 -5.33 2.66 3.94
N ASP A 270 -4.01 2.65 4.05
CA ASP A 270 -3.25 3.84 4.42
C ASP A 270 -1.89 3.90 3.75
N TYR A 271 -1.27 5.08 3.73
CA TYR A 271 0.07 5.23 3.17
C TYR A 271 1.13 4.50 4.00
N ASP A 272 2.06 3.86 3.31
CA ASP A 272 3.28 3.38 3.93
C ASP A 272 4.24 4.53 4.23
N PRO A 273 5.14 4.38 5.22
CA PRO A 273 6.17 5.36 5.47
C PRO A 273 7.00 5.65 4.21
N PRO A 274 7.35 6.92 3.93
CA PRO A 274 8.07 7.32 2.72
C PRO A 274 9.38 6.55 2.55
N HIS A 275 9.52 5.83 1.44
CA HIS A 275 10.75 5.14 1.12
C HIS A 275 11.93 6.13 0.99
N PRO A 276 13.06 5.92 1.69
CA PRO A 276 14.27 6.72 1.49
C PRO A 276 14.71 6.68 0.02
N GLY A 277 15.16 7.79 -0.53
CA GLY A 277 15.53 7.86 -1.94
C GLY A 277 14.36 8.11 -2.91
N SER A 278 13.10 7.89 -2.51
CA SER A 278 11.93 8.16 -3.35
C SER A 278 11.74 9.66 -3.60
N SER A 279 11.38 10.02 -4.83
CA SER A 279 10.94 11.38 -5.19
C SER A 279 9.49 11.66 -4.77
N TRP A 280 8.73 10.61 -4.46
CA TRP A 280 7.34 10.68 -4.01
C TRP A 280 7.26 10.45 -2.49
N PRO A 281 6.86 11.45 -1.69
CA PRO A 281 6.74 11.31 -0.23
C PRO A 281 5.59 10.39 0.19
N ARG A 282 4.59 10.21 -0.68
CA ARG A 282 3.52 9.24 -0.52
C ARG A 282 3.41 8.49 -1.84
N TRP A 283 3.70 7.21 -1.80
CA TRP A 283 3.70 6.37 -2.99
C TRP A 283 2.91 5.11 -2.68
N ASP A 284 3.48 4.24 -1.85
CA ASP A 284 2.88 2.97 -1.49
C ASP A 284 1.74 3.13 -0.49
N LYS A 285 0.69 2.33 -0.69
CA LYS A 285 -0.40 2.13 0.27
C LYS A 285 -0.42 0.67 0.70
N SER A 286 -0.80 0.44 1.95
CA SER A 286 -1.05 -0.89 2.48
C SER A 286 -2.38 -0.94 3.24
N LEU A 287 -3.08 -2.07 3.13
CA LEU A 287 -4.09 -2.45 4.10
C LEU A 287 -3.37 -2.80 5.41
N ARG A 288 -3.70 -2.07 6.47
CA ARG A 288 -3.12 -2.21 7.81
C ARG A 288 -4.17 -2.77 8.77
N ILE A 289 -3.73 -3.65 9.67
CA ILE A 289 -4.54 -4.18 10.78
C ILE A 289 -3.72 -4.08 12.06
N GLY A 290 -4.26 -3.39 13.07
CA GLY A 290 -3.53 -3.07 14.30
C GLY A 290 -2.27 -2.25 14.02
N GLY A 291 -2.29 -1.40 12.99
CA GLY A 291 -1.14 -0.60 12.54
C GLY A 291 -0.06 -1.39 11.79
N GLN A 292 -0.18 -2.72 11.65
CA GLN A 292 0.74 -3.55 10.87
C GLN A 292 0.26 -3.67 9.43
N PRO A 293 1.11 -3.45 8.41
CA PRO A 293 0.71 -3.66 7.03
C PRO A 293 0.53 -5.16 6.78
N VAL A 294 -0.62 -5.52 6.19
CA VAL A 294 -1.01 -6.90 5.88
C VAL A 294 -0.94 -7.14 4.38
N TYR A 295 -1.42 -6.18 3.58
CA TYR A 295 -1.30 -6.22 2.13
C TYR A 295 -0.78 -4.89 1.63
N ARG A 296 0.28 -4.86 0.83
CA ARG A 296 0.50 -3.71 -0.07
C ARG A 296 -0.68 -3.68 -1.05
N VAL A 297 -1.23 -2.51 -1.34
CA VAL A 297 -2.38 -2.29 -2.24
C VAL A 297 -1.98 -1.60 -3.56
N GLY A 298 -0.74 -1.11 -3.61
CA GLY A 298 -0.12 -0.51 -4.79
C GLY A 298 0.27 0.94 -4.53
N SER A 299 0.56 1.67 -5.60
CA SER A 299 0.99 3.07 -5.54
C SER A 299 -0.13 4.06 -5.82
N ASP A 300 0.04 5.32 -5.40
CA ASP A 300 -0.87 6.45 -5.68
C ASP A 300 -0.84 6.94 -7.14
N CYS A 301 -0.01 6.31 -7.98
CA CYS A 301 0.02 6.60 -9.40
C CYS A 301 -1.07 5.80 -10.12
N ASP A 302 -2.06 6.51 -10.66
CA ASP A 302 -3.17 5.92 -11.41
C ASP A 302 -2.76 5.29 -12.75
N THR A 303 -1.49 5.43 -13.15
CA THR A 303 -0.93 4.80 -14.36
C THR A 303 -0.05 3.59 -14.08
N CYS A 304 0.25 3.30 -12.81
CA CYS A 304 0.94 2.08 -12.42
C CYS A 304 -0.03 0.90 -12.34
N GLU A 305 0.52 -0.31 -12.51
CA GLU A 305 -0.22 -1.55 -12.29
C GLU A 305 -0.68 -1.67 -10.83
N THR A 306 -1.82 -2.33 -10.61
CA THR A 306 -2.26 -2.66 -9.25
C THR A 306 -1.41 -3.80 -8.71
N THR A 307 -0.49 -3.48 -7.81
CA THR A 307 0.32 -4.48 -7.10
C THR A 307 -0.28 -4.77 -5.73
N LEU A 308 -0.41 -6.05 -5.39
CA LEU A 308 -0.87 -6.49 -4.08
C LEU A 308 0.17 -7.46 -3.53
N SER A 309 0.59 -7.37 -2.26
CA SER A 309 1.52 -8.38 -1.70
C SER A 309 1.27 -8.61 -0.22
N LEU A 310 1.23 -9.88 0.21
CA LEU A 310 1.03 -10.24 1.61
C LEU A 310 2.29 -9.94 2.46
N LEU A 311 2.12 -9.19 3.55
CA LEU A 311 3.19 -8.75 4.45
C LEU A 311 3.15 -9.43 5.83
N GLY A 312 1.99 -9.96 6.27
CA GLY A 312 1.82 -10.74 7.51
C GLY A 312 0.49 -10.51 8.25
N TRP A 313 0.08 -11.40 9.18
CA TRP A 313 -1.18 -11.28 9.95
C TRP A 313 -0.98 -11.37 11.48
N PRO A 314 -1.53 -10.44 12.29
CA PRO A 314 -1.47 -10.53 13.74
C PRO A 314 -2.50 -11.52 14.33
N THR A 315 -2.03 -12.58 14.99
CA THR A 315 -2.82 -13.76 15.39
C THR A 315 -3.81 -13.53 16.54
N ARG A 316 -3.65 -12.48 17.36
CA ARG A 316 -4.25 -12.42 18.72
C ARG A 316 -5.50 -11.55 18.87
N ALA A 317 -5.68 -10.51 18.04
CA ALA A 317 -6.84 -9.60 18.15
C ALA A 317 -8.09 -10.09 17.38
N ALA A 318 -7.92 -11.02 16.44
CA ALA A 318 -9.00 -11.50 15.56
C ALA A 318 -9.87 -12.63 16.17
N GLN A 319 -9.58 -13.08 17.40
CA GLN A 319 -10.28 -14.21 18.02
C GLN A 319 -11.42 -13.77 18.95
N GLU A 320 -11.30 -12.62 19.61
CA GLU A 320 -12.34 -12.12 20.52
C GLU A 320 -13.50 -11.50 19.73
N GLY A 321 -14.71 -12.08 19.85
CA GLY A 321 -15.91 -11.65 19.11
C GLY A 321 -16.14 -12.35 17.76
N ALA A 322 -15.16 -13.10 17.25
CA ALA A 322 -15.28 -13.82 15.99
C ALA A 322 -16.36 -14.90 16.02
N ASP A 323 -16.61 -15.55 17.15
CA ASP A 323 -17.60 -16.64 17.23
C ASP A 323 -19.03 -16.14 17.09
N ARG A 324 -19.36 -14.96 17.66
CA ARG A 324 -20.67 -14.33 17.49
C ARG A 324 -20.89 -13.95 16.03
N LEU A 325 -19.89 -13.36 15.38
CA LEU A 325 -19.93 -13.02 13.97
C LEU A 325 -20.03 -14.27 13.08
N ARG A 326 -19.21 -15.29 13.30
CA ARG A 326 -19.25 -16.56 12.56
C ARG A 326 -20.60 -17.25 12.67
N SER A 327 -21.21 -17.21 13.86
CA SER A 327 -22.55 -17.74 14.10
C SER A 327 -23.60 -16.96 13.31
N ALA A 328 -23.54 -15.63 13.33
CA ALA A 328 -24.43 -14.77 12.54
C ALA A 328 -24.24 -14.94 11.02
N LEU A 329 -23.04 -15.32 10.58
CA LEU A 329 -22.69 -15.57 9.18
C LEU A 329 -22.81 -17.05 8.76
N ALA A 330 -23.33 -17.93 9.62
CA ALA A 330 -23.33 -19.36 9.34
C ALA A 330 -24.34 -19.76 8.23
N ASP A 331 -25.40 -18.99 8.04
CA ASP A 331 -26.38 -19.18 6.97
C ASP A 331 -27.14 -17.87 6.70
N VAL A 332 -26.68 -17.10 5.71
CA VAL A 332 -27.16 -15.73 5.48
C VAL A 332 -28.03 -15.69 4.24
N ALA A 333 -29.35 -15.66 4.40
CA ALA A 333 -30.29 -15.47 3.29
C ALA A 333 -30.40 -14.00 2.83
N GLY A 334 -30.22 -13.07 3.77
CA GLY A 334 -30.31 -11.63 3.55
C GLY A 334 -29.68 -10.86 4.71
N LEU A 335 -29.42 -9.58 4.50
CA LEU A 335 -28.97 -8.66 5.53
C LEU A 335 -30.06 -8.47 6.58
N ALA A 336 -29.65 -8.53 7.85
CA ALA A 336 -30.52 -8.33 9.00
C ALA A 336 -29.76 -7.56 10.10
N PRO A 337 -30.45 -6.82 10.99
CA PRO A 337 -29.81 -6.08 12.07
C PRO A 337 -28.84 -6.91 12.91
N GLY A 338 -29.20 -8.15 13.24
CA GLY A 338 -28.36 -9.04 14.05
C GLY A 338 -26.99 -9.37 13.44
N ILE A 339 -26.83 -9.31 12.12
CA ILE A 339 -25.52 -9.49 11.46
C ILE A 339 -24.62 -8.29 11.72
N LEU A 340 -25.17 -7.08 11.66
CA LEU A 340 -24.41 -5.85 11.89
C LEU A 340 -24.12 -5.63 13.36
N ASP A 341 -25.04 -6.00 14.25
CA ASP A 341 -24.80 -6.03 15.70
C ASP A 341 -23.68 -7.02 16.06
N ALA A 342 -23.59 -8.16 15.36
CA ALA A 342 -22.50 -9.11 15.53
C ALA A 342 -21.17 -8.59 14.94
N ALA A 343 -21.23 -7.77 13.89
CA ALA A 343 -20.05 -7.16 13.27
C ALA A 343 -19.58 -5.87 13.96
N ALA A 344 -20.36 -5.30 14.89
CA ALA A 344 -20.09 -4.01 15.51
C ALA A 344 -18.65 -3.86 16.07
N PRO A 345 -18.08 -4.83 16.81
CA PRO A 345 -16.70 -4.70 17.32
C PRO A 345 -15.65 -4.53 16.21
N LEU A 346 -15.87 -5.15 15.04
CA LEU A 346 -15.01 -5.03 13.87
C LEU A 346 -15.26 -3.71 13.15
N VAL A 347 -16.54 -3.30 13.01
CA VAL A 347 -16.92 -2.02 12.39
C VAL A 347 -16.26 -0.85 13.14
N GLU A 348 -16.22 -0.87 14.48
CA GLU A 348 -15.56 0.17 15.27
C GLU A 348 -14.05 0.29 15.01
N GLN A 349 -13.39 -0.76 14.49
CA GLN A 349 -11.98 -0.72 14.12
C GLN A 349 -11.75 -0.05 12.76
N LEU A 350 -12.78 0.14 11.94
CA LEU A 350 -12.64 0.78 10.64
C LEU A 350 -12.39 2.29 10.79
N ARG A 351 -12.00 2.96 9.70
CA ARG A 351 -11.86 4.43 9.64
C ARG A 351 -13.21 5.13 9.66
N SER A 352 -13.25 6.40 10.04
CA SER A 352 -14.48 7.19 9.86
C SER A 352 -14.85 7.28 8.38
N GLY A 353 -16.13 7.11 8.03
CA GLY A 353 -16.55 7.14 6.64
C GLY A 353 -17.97 6.68 6.39
N HIS A 354 -18.31 6.60 5.11
CA HIS A 354 -19.62 6.15 4.64
C HIS A 354 -19.52 4.71 4.17
N TYR A 355 -20.11 3.82 4.94
CA TYR A 355 -20.02 2.40 4.68
C TYR A 355 -21.24 1.89 3.95
N ARG A 356 -20.97 1.05 2.95
CA ARG A 356 -21.96 0.21 2.29
C ARG A 356 -21.68 -1.24 2.64
N VAL A 357 -22.77 -1.96 2.88
CA VAL A 357 -22.79 -3.37 3.18
C VAL A 357 -23.53 -4.06 2.04
N HIS A 358 -22.88 -5.02 1.40
CA HIS A 358 -23.46 -5.77 0.30
C HIS A 358 -23.39 -7.26 0.58
N LEU A 359 -24.51 -7.95 0.40
CA LEU A 359 -24.56 -9.40 0.37
C LEU A 359 -24.54 -9.86 -1.08
N ALA A 360 -23.40 -10.40 -1.52
CA ALA A 360 -23.17 -10.82 -2.89
C ALA A 360 -22.94 -12.33 -2.98
N ASP A 361 -23.26 -12.92 -4.13
CA ASP A 361 -22.91 -14.30 -4.48
C ASP A 361 -21.94 -14.25 -5.66
N LEU A 362 -20.64 -14.44 -5.43
CA LEU A 362 -19.60 -14.27 -6.44
C LEU A 362 -19.10 -15.61 -6.97
N ALA A 363 -19.03 -15.77 -8.29
CA ALA A 363 -18.46 -16.94 -8.93
C ALA A 363 -16.93 -16.91 -8.84
N LEU A 364 -16.40 -17.45 -7.74
CA LEU A 364 -14.97 -17.43 -7.45
C LEU A 364 -14.26 -18.72 -7.91
N GLU A 365 -13.02 -18.57 -8.37
CA GLU A 365 -12.04 -19.64 -8.53
C GLU A 365 -10.86 -19.41 -7.59
N ARG A 366 -10.19 -20.49 -7.18
CA ARG A 366 -8.92 -20.42 -6.44
C ARG A 366 -7.77 -20.34 -7.45
N VAL A 367 -6.85 -19.42 -7.22
CA VAL A 367 -5.66 -19.19 -8.04
C VAL A 367 -4.44 -19.64 -7.23
N THR A 368 -3.65 -20.53 -7.83
CA THR A 368 -2.39 -21.04 -7.26
C THR A 368 -1.21 -20.89 -8.22
N ASP A 369 -1.50 -20.50 -9.46
CA ASP A 369 -0.52 -20.27 -10.52
C ASP A 369 -0.50 -18.78 -10.87
N PRO A 370 0.68 -18.12 -10.91
CA PRO A 370 0.79 -16.73 -11.31
C PRO A 370 0.17 -16.40 -12.65
N GLY A 371 0.40 -17.23 -13.68
CA GLY A 371 -0.13 -17.02 -15.02
C GLY A 371 -1.66 -17.01 -15.09
N ALA A 372 -2.33 -17.73 -14.17
CA ALA A 372 -3.79 -17.79 -14.08
C ALA A 372 -4.43 -16.60 -13.35
N SER A 373 -3.66 -15.79 -12.62
CA SER A 373 -4.20 -14.63 -11.88
C SER A 373 -4.68 -13.52 -12.82
N TRP A 374 -5.73 -12.79 -12.45
CA TRP A 374 -6.10 -11.53 -13.10
C TRP A 374 -4.96 -10.51 -13.06
N LEU A 375 -4.08 -10.59 -12.06
CA LEU A 375 -2.86 -9.79 -11.97
C LEU A 375 -1.81 -10.13 -13.04
N THR A 376 -2.03 -11.16 -13.86
CA THR A 376 -1.18 -11.49 -15.00
C THR A 376 -2.00 -11.65 -16.28
N ARG A 377 -3.02 -12.51 -16.29
CA ARG A 377 -3.77 -12.90 -17.51
C ARG A 377 -4.50 -11.76 -18.21
N ARG A 378 -4.84 -10.66 -17.50
CA ARG A 378 -5.54 -9.51 -18.10
C ARG A 378 -4.72 -8.83 -19.20
N ARG A 379 -3.38 -8.91 -19.14
CA ARG A 379 -2.48 -8.26 -20.11
C ARG A 379 -2.70 -8.81 -21.52
N ALA A 380 -2.94 -10.11 -21.64
CA ALA A 380 -3.30 -10.76 -22.90
C ALA A 380 -4.67 -10.33 -23.47
N LEU A 381 -5.46 -9.57 -22.71
CA LEU A 381 -6.76 -9.04 -23.13
C LEU A 381 -6.69 -7.55 -23.55
N ARG A 382 -5.52 -6.91 -23.46
CA ARG A 382 -5.30 -5.55 -23.93
C ARG A 382 -5.14 -5.57 -25.44
N GLU A 383 -5.86 -4.68 -26.12
CA GLU A 383 -5.62 -4.42 -27.54
C GLU A 383 -4.23 -3.79 -27.69
N ASP A 384 -3.44 -4.25 -28.66
CA ASP A 384 -2.10 -3.72 -29.00
C ASP A 384 -1.00 -3.87 -27.92
N TYR A 385 -1.14 -4.80 -26.96
CA TYR A 385 -0.09 -5.07 -25.99
C TYR A 385 1.13 -5.75 -26.63
N GLU A 386 2.20 -4.98 -26.82
CA GLU A 386 3.55 -5.50 -27.03
C GLU A 386 4.21 -5.65 -25.66
N PRO A 387 4.61 -6.87 -25.25
CA PRO A 387 5.29 -7.07 -23.98
C PRO A 387 6.59 -6.25 -23.98
N TYR A 388 6.76 -5.37 -22.99
CA TYR A 388 8.04 -4.70 -22.80
C TYR A 388 9.06 -5.74 -22.32
N ASP A 389 10.25 -5.76 -22.94
CA ASP A 389 11.35 -6.63 -22.48
C ASP A 389 11.65 -6.32 -21.01
N GLY A 390 11.44 -7.32 -20.14
CA GLY A 390 11.63 -7.19 -18.68
C GLY A 390 10.35 -7.09 -17.84
N GLU A 391 9.15 -7.14 -18.41
CA GLU A 391 7.91 -7.34 -17.63
C GLU A 391 7.80 -8.78 -17.10
N GLY A 392 8.53 -9.07 -16.02
CA GLY A 392 8.47 -10.33 -15.30
C GLY A 392 7.14 -10.56 -14.57
N LEU A 393 6.98 -11.78 -14.03
CA LEU A 393 5.86 -12.24 -13.20
C LEU A 393 5.75 -11.54 -11.82
N ASP A 394 6.35 -10.37 -11.66
CA ASP A 394 6.45 -9.61 -10.40
C ASP A 394 5.10 -9.06 -9.89
N ASP A 395 4.04 -9.15 -10.70
CA ASP A 395 2.67 -8.82 -10.30
C ASP A 395 2.01 -9.93 -9.45
N TRP A 396 2.66 -11.08 -9.26
CA TRP A 396 2.13 -12.12 -8.39
C TRP A 396 2.06 -11.61 -6.94
N PRO A 397 0.91 -11.75 -6.26
CA PRO A 397 0.73 -11.19 -4.94
C PRO A 397 1.45 -11.93 -3.81
N GLY A 398 2.34 -12.86 -4.17
CA GLY A 398 3.09 -13.70 -3.24
C GLY A 398 2.23 -14.72 -2.50
N THR A 399 0.95 -14.89 -2.88
CA THR A 399 0.01 -15.77 -2.17
C THR A 399 -1.11 -16.29 -3.06
N ASP A 400 -1.53 -17.52 -2.79
CA ASP A 400 -2.77 -18.08 -3.32
C ASP A 400 -3.95 -17.18 -2.92
N HIS A 401 -4.88 -16.97 -3.85
CA HIS A 401 -6.03 -16.11 -3.64
C HIS A 401 -7.26 -16.65 -4.38
N PHE A 402 -8.37 -15.93 -4.23
CA PHE A 402 -9.57 -16.17 -5.00
C PHE A 402 -9.78 -15.05 -6.00
N GLN A 403 -10.45 -15.32 -7.11
CA GLN A 403 -10.80 -14.28 -8.07
C GLN A 403 -12.12 -14.60 -8.76
N LEU A 404 -12.76 -13.58 -9.34
CA LEU A 404 -13.91 -13.81 -10.23
C LEU A 404 -13.46 -14.65 -11.43
N ARG A 405 -14.23 -15.70 -11.76
CA ARG A 405 -13.95 -16.53 -12.94
C ARG A 405 -13.91 -15.72 -14.22
N ASP A 406 -14.92 -14.87 -14.39
CA ASP A 406 -15.08 -14.01 -15.54
C ASP A 406 -14.87 -12.55 -15.17
N ARG A 407 -14.31 -11.76 -16.09
CA ARG A 407 -14.29 -10.30 -15.95
C ARG A 407 -15.72 -9.76 -16.08
N ILE A 408 -16.01 -8.68 -15.38
CA ILE A 408 -17.28 -7.98 -15.58
C ILE A 408 -17.13 -7.06 -16.79
N PRO A 409 -17.98 -7.20 -17.83
CA PRO A 409 -17.93 -6.33 -18.99
C PRO A 409 -18.39 -4.92 -18.60
N GLY A 410 -17.79 -3.91 -19.22
CA GLY A 410 -18.10 -2.51 -18.97
C GLY A 410 -17.18 -1.60 -19.79
N LYS A 411 -17.38 -0.28 -19.68
CA LYS A 411 -16.49 0.72 -20.31
C LYS A 411 -15.04 0.52 -19.86
N SER A 412 -14.85 0.25 -18.57
CA SER A 412 -13.60 -0.27 -18.01
C SER A 412 -13.86 -1.73 -17.60
N PRO A 413 -13.23 -2.73 -18.24
CA PRO A 413 -13.39 -4.12 -17.83
C PRO A 413 -12.99 -4.28 -16.36
N THR A 414 -13.83 -4.95 -15.57
CA THR A 414 -13.55 -5.15 -14.15
C THR A 414 -12.99 -6.54 -13.86
N TYR A 415 -11.84 -6.57 -13.20
CA TYR A 415 -11.19 -7.77 -12.71
C TYR A 415 -11.37 -7.87 -11.19
N GLY A 416 -12.04 -8.93 -10.73
CA GLY A 416 -12.30 -9.12 -9.30
C GLY A 416 -11.29 -10.06 -8.66
N VAL A 417 -10.57 -9.59 -7.65
CA VAL A 417 -9.60 -10.36 -6.88
C VAL A 417 -9.96 -10.29 -5.39
N LEU A 418 -9.83 -11.43 -4.71
CA LEU A 418 -10.16 -11.58 -3.30
C LEU A 418 -9.03 -12.30 -2.57
N PHE A 419 -8.41 -11.59 -1.64
CA PHE A 419 -7.28 -12.05 -0.86
C PHE A 419 -7.72 -12.59 0.50
N PRO A 420 -7.22 -13.75 0.92
CA PRO A 420 -7.54 -14.30 2.23
C PRO A 420 -6.66 -13.68 3.30
N SER A 421 -7.22 -13.19 4.41
CA SER A 421 -6.43 -12.71 5.56
C SER A 421 -5.37 -13.69 6.10
N GLN A 422 -5.52 -14.98 5.78
CA GLN A 422 -4.61 -16.05 6.18
C GLN A 422 -4.17 -16.82 4.93
N PRO A 423 -2.90 -17.25 4.86
CA PRO A 423 -2.41 -18.10 3.77
C PRO A 423 -3.29 -19.33 3.53
N LEU A 424 -3.52 -19.70 2.27
CA LEU A 424 -4.40 -20.85 1.95
C LEU A 424 -3.73 -22.22 2.18
N ASP A 425 -2.44 -22.26 2.44
CA ASP A 425 -1.74 -23.46 2.90
C ASP A 425 -2.01 -23.78 4.38
N THR A 426 -2.58 -22.83 5.15
CA THR A 426 -3.02 -23.06 6.55
C THR A 426 -4.49 -23.51 6.67
N LEU A 427 -5.12 -23.94 5.57
CA LEU A 427 -6.50 -24.42 5.60
C LEU A 427 -6.63 -25.68 6.46
N ASP A 428 -7.60 -25.67 7.38
CA ASP A 428 -8.01 -26.86 8.12
C ASP A 428 -8.97 -27.67 7.26
N THR A 429 -8.53 -28.86 6.85
CA THR A 429 -9.26 -29.74 5.94
C THR A 429 -10.62 -30.15 6.49
N ASP A 430 -10.72 -30.36 7.80
CA ASP A 430 -11.98 -30.76 8.45
C ASP A 430 -12.99 -29.61 8.44
N THR A 431 -12.52 -28.38 8.69
CA THR A 431 -13.36 -27.18 8.57
C THR A 431 -13.83 -26.95 7.14
N VAL A 432 -12.97 -27.12 6.13
CA VAL A 432 -13.37 -27.02 4.72
C VAL A 432 -14.40 -28.10 4.36
N ALA A 433 -14.20 -29.35 4.80
CA ALA A 433 -15.13 -30.45 4.56
C ALA A 433 -16.50 -30.18 5.19
N ARG A 434 -16.54 -29.66 6.43
CA ARG A 434 -17.80 -29.27 7.10
C ARG A 434 -18.56 -28.19 6.33
N TYR A 435 -17.87 -27.15 5.85
CA TYR A 435 -18.52 -26.12 5.04
C TYR A 435 -18.97 -26.65 3.68
N THR A 436 -18.19 -27.52 3.06
CA THR A 436 -18.55 -28.18 1.79
C THR A 436 -19.84 -28.98 1.95
N ALA A 437 -19.96 -29.78 3.02
CA ALA A 437 -21.18 -30.52 3.34
C ALA A 437 -22.38 -29.59 3.61
N ALA A 438 -22.16 -28.49 4.34
CA ALA A 438 -23.20 -27.50 4.60
C ALA A 438 -23.70 -26.83 3.30
N ILE A 439 -22.79 -26.45 2.41
CA ILE A 439 -23.10 -25.86 1.09
C ILE A 439 -23.86 -26.85 0.21
N ALA A 440 -23.44 -28.11 0.19
CA ALA A 440 -24.14 -29.18 -0.53
C ALA A 440 -25.57 -29.41 0.01
N ALA A 441 -25.79 -29.20 1.31
CA ALA A 441 -27.11 -29.24 1.94
C ALA A 441 -27.95 -27.96 1.71
N GLY A 442 -27.47 -27.02 0.87
CA GLY A 442 -28.19 -25.79 0.52
C GLY A 442 -27.95 -24.62 1.47
N ARG A 443 -27.16 -24.78 2.54
CA ARG A 443 -26.80 -23.66 3.42
C ARG A 443 -25.88 -22.68 2.70
N ARG A 444 -25.94 -21.41 3.11
CA ARG A 444 -25.18 -20.33 2.51
C ARG A 444 -24.35 -19.56 3.56
N PRO A 445 -23.29 -20.18 4.11
CA PRO A 445 -22.39 -19.48 5.03
C PRO A 445 -21.71 -18.31 4.33
N ALA A 446 -21.72 -17.12 4.93
CA ALA A 446 -21.11 -15.93 4.35
C ALA A 446 -19.66 -15.75 4.83
N ALA A 447 -18.75 -15.40 3.91
CA ALA A 447 -17.45 -14.81 4.25
C ALA A 447 -17.60 -13.29 4.45
N LEU A 448 -16.80 -12.70 5.34
CA LEU A 448 -16.75 -11.25 5.53
C LEU A 448 -15.50 -10.69 4.84
N ALA A 449 -15.66 -9.68 3.99
CA ALA A 449 -14.54 -9.03 3.32
C ALA A 449 -14.66 -7.50 3.35
N LEU A 450 -13.52 -6.82 3.45
CA LEU A 450 -13.41 -5.41 3.06
C LEU A 450 -13.20 -5.34 1.56
N ALA A 451 -13.93 -4.48 0.88
CA ALA A 451 -13.87 -4.37 -0.57
C ALA A 451 -13.85 -2.91 -1.03
N TRP A 452 -13.10 -2.65 -2.09
CA TRP A 452 -13.07 -1.37 -2.77
C TRP A 452 -12.89 -1.60 -4.26
N VAL A 453 -13.29 -0.60 -5.05
CA VAL A 453 -13.04 -0.55 -6.47
C VAL A 453 -11.95 0.45 -6.77
N ARG A 454 -11.09 0.11 -7.72
CA ARG A 454 -10.03 0.95 -8.23
C ARG A 454 -10.10 1.02 -9.75
N ASP A 455 -10.36 2.19 -10.29
CA ASP A 455 -10.13 2.48 -11.70
C ASP A 455 -8.66 2.88 -11.86
N ILE A 456 -8.00 2.30 -12.85
CA ILE A 456 -6.61 2.59 -13.21
C ILE A 456 -6.54 2.84 -14.71
N TYR A 457 -5.62 3.70 -15.11
CA TYR A 457 -5.32 3.99 -16.51
C TYR A 457 -3.89 3.52 -16.80
N VAL A 458 -3.72 2.20 -16.81
CA VAL A 458 -2.42 1.54 -16.86
C VAL A 458 -1.62 2.04 -18.05
N GLN A 459 -0.36 2.39 -17.81
CA GLN A 459 0.58 2.91 -18.82
C GLN A 459 0.05 4.17 -19.54
N ALA A 460 -0.97 4.84 -18.97
CA ALA A 460 -1.72 5.92 -19.60
C ALA A 460 -2.40 5.54 -20.94
N GLU A 461 -2.74 4.26 -21.11
CA GLU A 461 -3.31 3.72 -22.35
C GLU A 461 -4.52 2.82 -22.10
N HIS A 462 -4.48 2.00 -21.05
CA HIS A 462 -5.46 0.95 -20.83
C HIS A 462 -6.35 1.26 -19.61
N PRO A 463 -7.62 1.68 -19.81
CA PRO A 463 -8.54 1.87 -18.72
C PRO A 463 -9.00 0.52 -18.18
N GLU A 464 -8.65 0.22 -16.94
CA GLU A 464 -9.02 -1.02 -16.25
C GLU A 464 -9.70 -0.70 -14.93
N ARG A 465 -10.50 -1.64 -14.44
CA ARG A 465 -11.11 -1.56 -13.11
C ARG A 465 -10.78 -2.82 -12.33
N PHE A 466 -10.44 -2.65 -11.06
CA PHE A 466 -10.28 -3.76 -10.11
C PHE A 466 -11.34 -3.68 -9.04
N LEU A 467 -12.02 -4.81 -8.79
CA LEU A 467 -12.69 -5.05 -7.51
C LEU A 467 -11.69 -5.79 -6.64
N VAL A 468 -11.17 -5.11 -5.62
CA VAL A 468 -10.26 -5.75 -4.66
C VAL A 468 -11.04 -6.01 -3.38
N ALA A 469 -10.93 -7.24 -2.87
CA ALA A 469 -11.49 -7.63 -1.60
C ALA A 469 -10.45 -8.33 -0.73
N VAL A 470 -10.50 -8.12 0.58
CA VAL A 470 -9.70 -8.86 1.57
C VAL A 470 -10.64 -9.51 2.58
N ALA A 471 -10.65 -10.85 2.61
CA ALA A 471 -11.49 -11.60 3.53
C ALA A 471 -10.96 -11.51 4.96
N LEU A 472 -11.69 -10.81 5.83
CA LEU A 472 -11.39 -10.72 7.26
C LEU A 472 -11.78 -12.00 8.02
N ASP A 473 -12.83 -12.70 7.55
CA ASP A 473 -13.23 -14.02 8.04
C ASP A 473 -13.80 -14.86 6.89
N GLY A 474 -13.56 -16.18 6.95
CA GLY A 474 -14.21 -17.13 6.05
C GLY A 474 -13.34 -17.71 4.95
N HIS A 475 -12.01 -17.67 5.04
CA HIS A 475 -11.13 -18.28 4.04
C HIS A 475 -11.39 -19.80 3.84
N HIS A 476 -11.74 -20.56 4.90
CA HIS A 476 -12.21 -21.95 4.74
C HIS A 476 -13.56 -22.06 4.00
N LYS A 477 -14.49 -21.09 4.21
CA LYS A 477 -15.78 -21.04 3.51
C LYS A 477 -15.57 -20.80 2.02
N LEU A 478 -14.67 -19.88 1.68
CA LEU A 478 -14.31 -19.55 0.30
C LEU A 478 -13.65 -20.74 -0.41
N ALA A 479 -12.74 -21.44 0.26
CA ALA A 479 -12.16 -22.67 -0.26
C ALA A 479 -13.23 -23.74 -0.53
N ALA A 480 -14.18 -23.92 0.38
CA ALA A 480 -15.31 -24.85 0.20
C ALA A 480 -16.20 -24.46 -0.99
N TYR A 481 -16.53 -23.17 -1.15
CA TYR A 481 -17.30 -22.69 -2.30
C TYR A 481 -16.59 -22.90 -3.64
N ALA A 482 -15.30 -22.55 -3.70
CA ALA A 482 -14.49 -22.72 -4.90
C ALA A 482 -14.41 -24.21 -5.30
N ALA A 483 -14.20 -25.10 -4.33
CA ALA A 483 -14.19 -26.55 -4.56
C ALA A 483 -15.56 -27.10 -4.99
N ALA A 484 -16.66 -26.56 -4.44
CA ALA A 484 -18.02 -26.96 -4.81
C ALA A 484 -18.47 -26.39 -6.16
N GLY A 485 -17.76 -25.41 -6.73
CA GLY A 485 -18.14 -24.73 -7.96
C GLY A 485 -19.42 -23.89 -7.83
N VAL A 486 -19.80 -23.52 -6.60
CA VAL A 486 -21.00 -22.73 -6.29
C VAL A 486 -20.57 -21.28 -6.02
N PRO A 487 -21.32 -20.26 -6.49
CA PRO A 487 -21.02 -18.87 -6.15
C PRO A 487 -20.91 -18.66 -4.64
N ALA A 488 -19.78 -18.12 -4.20
CA ALA A 488 -19.47 -17.89 -2.79
C ALA A 488 -20.34 -16.75 -2.24
N ARG A 489 -20.95 -16.95 -1.08
CA ARG A 489 -21.69 -15.88 -0.40
C ARG A 489 -20.74 -14.99 0.38
N LEU A 490 -20.77 -13.69 0.11
CA LEU A 490 -19.93 -12.69 0.76
C LEU A 490 -20.74 -11.54 1.32
N LEU A 491 -20.37 -11.14 2.54
CA LEU A 491 -20.71 -9.86 3.13
C LEU A 491 -19.54 -8.90 2.83
N LEU A 492 -19.72 -8.02 1.86
CA LEU A 492 -18.75 -7.01 1.46
C LEU A 492 -19.02 -5.71 2.22
N LEU A 493 -18.00 -5.24 2.94
CA LEU A 493 -17.97 -3.92 3.57
C LEU A 493 -17.10 -3.00 2.72
N SER A 494 -17.68 -1.92 2.20
CA SER A 494 -16.95 -0.93 1.40
C SER A 494 -17.11 0.45 2.01
N ARG A 495 -16.00 1.15 2.22
CA ARG A 495 -15.98 2.57 2.56
C ARG A 495 -16.01 3.36 1.27
N ALA A 496 -16.96 4.27 1.12
CA ALA A 496 -17.09 5.09 -0.09
C ALA A 496 -15.77 5.80 -0.41
N GLU A 497 -15.15 6.43 0.59
CA GLU A 497 -13.89 7.16 0.48
C GLU A 497 -12.69 6.35 -0.04
N ASP A 498 -12.75 5.01 0.03
CA ASP A 498 -11.67 4.13 -0.42
C ASP A 498 -11.86 3.63 -1.86
N ASN A 499 -12.99 3.97 -2.52
CA ASN A 499 -13.20 3.64 -3.92
C ASN A 499 -12.56 4.71 -4.81
N TRP A 500 -11.56 4.30 -5.59
CA TRP A 500 -10.78 5.19 -6.45
C TRP A 500 -11.31 5.11 -7.88
N GLY A 501 -11.66 6.26 -8.46
CA GLY A 501 -12.17 6.35 -9.83
C GLY A 501 -12.53 7.78 -10.22
N PRO A 502 -13.06 8.00 -11.45
CA PRO A 502 -13.38 9.35 -11.94
C PRO A 502 -14.34 10.07 -10.99
N GLU A 503 -14.26 11.41 -10.98
CA GLU A 503 -14.88 12.34 -10.01
C GLU A 503 -16.40 12.17 -9.78
N GLU A 504 -17.09 11.39 -10.62
CA GLU A 504 -18.52 11.06 -10.55
C GLU A 504 -18.85 10.04 -9.43
N GLY A 505 -18.52 10.40 -8.19
CA GLY A 505 -19.06 9.80 -6.97
C GLY A 505 -18.42 8.47 -6.56
N TRP A 506 -17.87 8.48 -5.34
CA TRP A 506 -17.22 7.40 -4.58
C TRP A 506 -17.91 6.03 -4.47
N SER A 507 -19.08 5.84 -5.08
CA SER A 507 -19.79 4.56 -5.03
C SER A 507 -20.38 4.14 -6.35
N THR A 508 -20.30 4.97 -7.39
CA THR A 508 -20.89 4.65 -8.71
C THR A 508 -20.22 3.39 -9.26
N ALA A 509 -18.89 3.39 -9.34
CA ALA A 509 -18.11 2.24 -9.81
C ALA A 509 -18.37 0.98 -8.97
N PHE A 510 -18.43 1.09 -7.64
CA PHE A 510 -18.72 -0.04 -6.76
C PHE A 510 -20.14 -0.59 -6.98
N ASN A 511 -21.14 0.29 -7.14
CA ASN A 511 -22.52 -0.12 -7.41
C ASN A 511 -22.67 -0.78 -8.79
N GLU A 512 -21.96 -0.29 -9.82
CA GLU A 512 -21.95 -0.88 -11.16
C GLU A 512 -21.42 -2.32 -11.12
N VAL A 513 -20.27 -2.51 -10.46
CA VAL A 513 -19.65 -3.83 -10.25
C VAL A 513 -20.61 -4.79 -9.54
N LEU A 514 -21.32 -4.30 -8.53
CA LEU A 514 -22.24 -5.14 -7.77
C LEU A 514 -23.56 -5.41 -8.49
N ALA A 515 -24.09 -4.44 -9.24
CA ALA A 515 -25.26 -4.66 -10.09
C ALA A 515 -24.99 -5.75 -11.14
N ALA A 516 -23.77 -5.79 -11.69
CA ALA A 516 -23.39 -6.78 -12.68
C ALA A 516 -23.11 -8.19 -12.10
N THR A 517 -22.82 -8.29 -10.79
CA THR A 517 -22.58 -9.59 -10.12
C THR A 517 -23.83 -10.16 -9.44
N ALA A 518 -24.87 -9.34 -9.25
CA ALA A 518 -26.20 -9.82 -8.92
C ALA A 518 -26.79 -10.52 -10.16
N GLY A 519 -26.50 -11.82 -10.33
CA GLY A 519 -27.12 -12.64 -11.37
C GLY A 519 -28.65 -12.50 -11.40
N PRO A 520 -29.33 -12.89 -12.49
CA PRO A 520 -30.76 -12.68 -12.66
C PRO A 520 -31.53 -13.15 -11.43
N VAL A 521 -32.34 -12.26 -10.85
CA VAL A 521 -33.24 -12.60 -9.74
C VAL A 521 -34.10 -13.77 -10.22
N PRO A 522 -34.10 -14.93 -9.54
CA PRO A 522 -34.99 -16.02 -9.91
C PRO A 522 -36.42 -15.48 -9.88
N GLN A 523 -37.12 -15.49 -11.01
CA GLN A 523 -38.55 -15.24 -11.03
C GLN A 523 -39.20 -16.36 -10.21
N ALA A 524 -39.88 -15.97 -9.13
CA ALA A 524 -40.56 -16.87 -8.20
C ALA A 524 -41.75 -17.57 -8.87
#